data_AF-A0A6C0JYX4-F1
#
_entry.id   AF-A0A6C0JYX4-F1
#
_cell.length_a   1.000
_cell.length_b   1.000
_cell.length_c   1.000
_cell.angle_alpha   90.00
_cell.angle_beta   90.00
_cell.angle_gamma   90.00
#
_symmetry.space_group_name_H-M   'P 1'
#
loop_
_entity.id
_entity.type
_entity.pdbx_description
1 polymer ?
#
loop_
_entity_poly.entity_id
_entity_poly.type
_entity_poly.pdbx_seq_one_letter_code
_entity_poly.pdbx_strand_id
1 'polypeptide(L)'
;MKMFFIKYIKSYLPVILIVVVILVYNFSTSRARKQIEGLENELSTDPAVSFCNKFGGDSSQLEGVCGRLTDKNCKSSNCCVFTNGNKCSAGGITGPTFKTDKDGNKITVDNYYYMNKCYGTGCPN
;
A
#
# COMPACT_ATOMS: atom_id res chain seq x y z
N MET A 1 64.14 -16.82 -2.92
CA MET A 1 62.99 -16.16 -3.60
C MET A 1 61.63 -16.86 -3.40
N LYS A 2 61.51 -18.20 -3.30
CA LYS A 2 60.21 -18.90 -3.12
C LYS A 2 59.49 -18.59 -1.80
N MET A 3 60.23 -18.29 -0.73
CA MET A 3 59.69 -18.11 0.62
C MET A 3 58.93 -16.78 0.82
N PHE A 4 59.26 -15.74 0.04
CA PHE A 4 58.57 -14.44 0.09
C PHE A 4 57.21 -14.48 -0.64
N PHE A 5 57.14 -15.19 -1.77
CA PHE A 5 55.89 -15.36 -2.51
C PHE A 5 54.81 -16.11 -1.71
N ILE A 6 55.18 -17.12 -0.93
CA ILE A 6 54.22 -17.91 -0.13
C ILE A 6 53.63 -17.10 1.03
N LYS A 7 54.43 -16.22 1.66
CA LYS A 7 53.95 -15.30 2.70
C LYS A 7 53.01 -14.25 2.13
N TYR A 8 53.32 -13.72 0.95
CA TYR A 8 52.50 -12.74 0.24
C TYR A 8 51.12 -13.30 -0.14
N ILE A 9 51.08 -14.52 -0.69
CA ILE A 9 49.84 -15.21 -1.06
C ILE A 9 48.96 -15.50 0.17
N LYS A 10 49.56 -15.96 1.29
CA LYS A 10 48.81 -16.22 2.53
C LYS A 10 48.26 -14.96 3.19
N SER A 11 48.93 -13.81 3.03
CA SER A 11 48.49 -12.54 3.60
C SER A 11 47.36 -11.88 2.80
N TYR A 12 47.33 -12.05 1.48
CA TYR A 12 46.31 -11.44 0.61
C TYR A 12 45.05 -12.31 0.44
N LEU A 13 45.16 -13.62 0.60
CA LEU A 13 44.02 -14.55 0.52
C LEU A 13 42.81 -14.18 1.44
N PRO A 14 42.99 -13.82 2.74
CA PRO A 14 41.87 -13.42 3.58
C PRO A 14 41.25 -12.09 3.14
N VAL A 15 42.06 -11.16 2.63
CA VAL A 15 41.59 -9.85 2.14
C VAL A 15 40.70 -10.02 0.91
N ILE A 16 41.11 -10.88 -0.03
CA ILE A 16 40.32 -11.19 -1.22
C ILE A 16 38.99 -11.85 -0.84
N LEU A 17 38.99 -12.79 0.12
CA LEU A 17 37.76 -13.40 0.62
C LEU A 17 36.80 -12.37 1.23
N ILE A 18 37.31 -11.45 2.04
CA ILE A 18 36.50 -10.38 2.63
C ILE A 18 35.91 -9.46 1.55
N VAL A 19 36.70 -9.08 0.54
CA VAL A 19 36.23 -8.25 -0.58
C VAL A 19 35.13 -8.97 -1.37
N VAL A 20 35.31 -10.27 -1.67
CA VAL A 20 34.30 -11.07 -2.37
C VAL A 20 33.01 -11.16 -1.55
N VAL A 21 33.11 -11.38 -0.24
CA VAL A 21 31.97 -11.43 0.66
C VAL A 21 31.22 -10.09 0.68
N ILE A 22 31.94 -8.96 0.77
CA ILE A 22 31.35 -7.62 0.70
C ILE A 22 30.62 -7.41 -0.64
N LEU A 23 31.22 -7.82 -1.77
CA LEU A 23 30.60 -7.71 -3.08
C LEU A 23 29.33 -8.58 -3.19
N VAL A 24 29.33 -9.79 -2.63
CA VAL A 24 28.15 -10.68 -2.60
C VAL A 24 27.02 -10.10 -1.75
N TYR A 25 27.33 -9.52 -0.59
CA TYR A 25 26.32 -8.86 0.25
C TYR A 25 25.70 -7.64 -0.45
N ASN A 26 26.53 -6.78 -1.05
CA ASN A 26 26.05 -5.63 -1.82
C ASN A 26 25.20 -6.06 -3.04
N PHE A 27 25.61 -7.11 -3.75
CA PHE A 27 24.86 -7.67 -4.88
C PHE A 27 23.51 -8.26 -4.45
N SER A 28 23.46 -8.95 -3.31
CA SER A 28 22.21 -9.49 -2.74
C SER A 28 21.25 -8.36 -2.36
N THR A 29 21.78 -7.28 -1.75
CA THR A 29 21.01 -6.05 -1.46
C THR A 29 20.51 -5.34 -2.72
N SER A 30 21.29 -5.33 -3.81
CA SER A 30 20.89 -4.69 -5.07
C SER A 30 19.68 -5.37 -5.74
N ARG A 31 19.52 -6.68 -5.54
CA ARG A 31 18.39 -7.46 -6.06
C ARG A 31 17.09 -7.14 -5.32
N ALA A 32 17.17 -6.76 -4.03
CA ALA A 32 16.03 -6.27 -3.26
C ALA A 32 15.56 -4.87 -3.71
N ARG A 33 16.46 -3.99 -4.16
CA ARG A 33 16.08 -2.63 -4.61
C ARG A 33 15.38 -2.57 -5.96
N LYS A 34 15.67 -3.48 -6.90
CA LYS A 34 15.05 -3.46 -8.24
C LYS A 34 13.55 -3.79 -8.26
N GLN A 35 12.97 -4.28 -7.16
CA GLN A 35 11.52 -4.46 -7.05
C GLN A 35 10.77 -3.24 -6.51
N ILE A 36 11.48 -2.18 -6.09
CA ILE A 36 10.86 -1.06 -5.36
C ILE A 36 10.26 -0.02 -6.33
N GLU A 37 10.77 0.12 -7.55
CA GLU A 37 10.31 1.16 -8.49
C GLU A 37 8.95 0.85 -9.16
N GLY A 38 8.33 -0.32 -8.88
CA GLY A 38 7.02 -0.70 -9.41
C GLY A 38 6.03 -1.27 -8.40
N LEU A 39 6.39 -1.32 -7.10
CA LEU A 39 5.61 -2.00 -6.05
C LEU A 39 4.86 -1.04 -5.11
N GLU A 40 5.12 0.26 -5.22
CA GLU A 40 4.47 1.27 -4.37
C GLU A 40 2.95 1.37 -4.58
N ASN A 41 2.43 0.83 -5.69
CA ASN A 41 0.98 0.85 -5.97
C ASN A 41 0.22 -0.42 -5.58
N GLU A 42 0.88 -1.52 -5.21
CA GLU A 42 0.20 -2.83 -5.08
C GLU A 42 0.48 -3.58 -3.77
N LEU A 43 1.49 -3.21 -2.98
CA LEU A 43 1.75 -3.87 -1.70
C LEU A 43 1.65 -2.91 -0.52
N SER A 44 0.50 -2.27 -0.41
CA SER A 44 0.05 -1.78 0.90
C SER A 44 -0.20 -3.02 1.78
N THR A 45 0.66 -3.27 2.77
CA THR A 45 0.45 -4.28 3.83
C THR A 45 -0.77 -3.98 4.70
N ASP A 46 -1.41 -2.84 4.49
CA ASP A 46 -2.72 -2.54 5.05
C ASP A 46 -3.79 -3.40 4.35
N PRO A 47 -4.45 -4.32 5.09
CA PRO A 47 -5.56 -5.08 4.58
C PRO A 47 -6.63 -4.18 3.97
N ALA A 48 -6.77 -2.94 4.47
CA ALA A 48 -7.76 -1.98 4.01
C ALA A 48 -7.55 -1.45 2.58
N VAL A 49 -6.35 -1.65 2.01
CA VAL A 49 -6.01 -1.21 0.65
C VAL A 49 -5.87 -2.40 -0.30
N SER A 50 -5.35 -3.54 0.18
CA SER A 50 -5.16 -4.73 -0.67
C SER A 50 -6.47 -5.28 -1.28
N PHE A 51 -7.61 -5.16 -0.58
CA PHE A 51 -8.88 -5.62 -1.12
C PHE A 51 -9.41 -4.71 -2.24
N CYS A 52 -8.99 -3.45 -2.29
CA CYS A 52 -9.44 -2.50 -3.30
C CYS A 52 -9.02 -2.96 -4.70
N ASN A 53 -7.80 -3.46 -4.85
CA ASN A 53 -7.32 -3.99 -6.13
C ASN A 53 -8.00 -5.32 -6.48
N LYS A 54 -8.31 -6.14 -5.46
CA LYS A 54 -9.00 -7.42 -5.64
C LYS A 54 -10.44 -7.27 -6.11
N PHE A 55 -11.17 -6.27 -5.60
CA PHE A 55 -12.60 -6.11 -5.81
C PHE A 55 -12.97 -4.82 -6.59
N GLY A 56 -12.00 -4.10 -7.15
CA GLY A 56 -12.24 -2.82 -7.83
C GLY A 56 -13.23 -2.88 -9.01
N GLY A 57 -13.45 -4.06 -9.60
CA GLY A 57 -14.46 -4.31 -10.62
C GLY A 57 -15.82 -4.79 -10.10
N ASP A 58 -15.93 -5.13 -8.82
CA ASP A 58 -17.16 -5.64 -8.19
C ASP A 58 -17.59 -4.71 -7.05
N SER A 59 -18.38 -3.70 -7.40
CA SER A 59 -18.86 -2.71 -6.44
C SER A 59 -19.70 -3.33 -5.31
N SER A 60 -20.40 -4.44 -5.56
CA SER A 60 -21.23 -5.09 -4.55
C SER A 60 -20.38 -5.76 -3.46
N GLN A 61 -19.36 -6.51 -3.87
CA GLN A 61 -18.38 -7.08 -2.93
C GLN A 61 -17.60 -5.97 -2.22
N LEU A 62 -17.22 -4.92 -2.95
CA LEU A 62 -16.51 -3.79 -2.38
C LEU A 62 -17.33 -3.06 -1.31
N GLU A 63 -18.62 -2.83 -1.53
CA GLU A 63 -19.53 -2.24 -0.54
C GLU A 63 -19.59 -3.08 0.74
N GLY A 64 -19.67 -4.40 0.59
CA GLY A 64 -19.69 -5.33 1.72
C GLY A 64 -18.39 -5.31 2.55
N VAL A 65 -17.24 -5.14 1.89
CA VAL A 65 -15.93 -5.05 2.57
C VAL A 65 -15.72 -3.67 3.18
N CYS A 66 -15.98 -2.59 2.44
CA CYS A 66 -15.91 -1.21 2.95
C CYS A 66 -16.78 -1.04 4.19
N GLY A 67 -18.02 -1.56 4.18
CA GLY A 67 -18.95 -1.48 5.31
C GLY A 67 -18.48 -2.20 6.59
N ARG A 68 -17.42 -3.00 6.53
CA ARG A 68 -16.80 -3.68 7.68
C ARG A 68 -15.57 -2.96 8.23
N LEU A 69 -15.10 -1.90 7.56
CA LEU A 69 -13.94 -1.15 8.00
C LEU A 69 -14.25 -0.25 9.19
N THR A 70 -13.24 -0.03 10.02
CA THR A 70 -13.26 1.05 11.02
C THR A 70 -13.20 2.40 10.33
N ASP A 71 -13.69 3.46 10.98
CA ASP A 71 -13.69 4.82 10.45
C ASP A 71 -12.30 5.27 9.97
N LYS A 72 -11.26 4.93 10.72
CA LYS A 72 -9.87 5.27 10.38
C LYS A 72 -9.44 4.58 9.08
N ASN A 73 -9.71 3.29 8.96
CA ASN A 73 -9.33 2.52 7.77
C ASN A 73 -10.16 2.96 6.56
N CYS A 74 -11.45 3.22 6.75
CA CYS A 74 -12.33 3.72 5.70
C CYS A 74 -11.83 5.04 5.10
N LYS A 75 -11.43 5.98 5.96
CA LYS A 75 -10.86 7.27 5.54
C LYS A 75 -9.52 7.11 4.81
N SER A 76 -8.79 6.04 5.08
CA SER A 76 -7.46 5.76 4.52
C SER A 76 -7.48 4.95 3.21
N SER A 77 -8.60 4.32 2.85
CA SER A 77 -8.69 3.47 1.65
C SER A 77 -8.85 4.28 0.36
N ASN A 78 -8.31 3.76 -0.76
CA ASN A 78 -8.43 4.38 -2.09
C ASN A 78 -9.74 4.03 -2.83
N CYS A 79 -10.55 3.13 -2.26
CA CYS A 79 -11.76 2.60 -2.89
C CYS A 79 -13.00 2.62 -1.97
N CYS A 80 -12.88 3.24 -0.80
CA CYS A 80 -13.98 3.44 0.13
C CYS A 80 -14.09 4.92 0.50
N VAL A 81 -15.29 5.32 0.89
CA VAL A 81 -15.59 6.67 1.37
C VAL A 81 -16.36 6.58 2.68
N PHE A 82 -16.01 7.45 3.62
CA PHE A 82 -16.70 7.55 4.91
C PHE A 82 -17.70 8.70 4.86
N THR A 83 -18.98 8.36 4.72
CA THR A 83 -20.11 9.28 4.52
C THR A 83 -20.76 9.70 5.84
N ASN A 84 -21.15 10.97 5.93
CA ASN A 84 -21.93 11.58 7.02
C ASN A 84 -21.46 11.27 8.45
N GLY A 85 -20.19 10.91 8.62
CA GLY A 85 -19.63 10.58 9.93
C GLY A 85 -20.04 9.21 10.49
N ASN A 86 -20.73 8.34 9.75
CA ASN A 86 -21.27 7.09 10.32
C ASN A 86 -21.21 5.86 9.41
N LYS A 87 -20.97 6.02 8.10
CA LYS A 87 -21.07 4.90 7.16
C LYS A 87 -19.89 4.86 6.20
N CYS A 88 -19.21 3.73 6.17
CA CYS A 88 -18.24 3.41 5.13
C CYS A 88 -18.92 2.71 3.95
N SER A 89 -18.73 3.24 2.75
CA SER A 89 -19.27 2.67 1.50
C SER A 89 -18.20 2.63 0.43
N ALA A 90 -18.39 1.76 -0.57
CA ALA A 90 -17.57 1.77 -1.78
C ALA A 90 -17.69 3.11 -2.49
N GLY A 91 -16.57 3.66 -2.94
CA GLY A 91 -16.54 4.96 -3.58
C GLY A 91 -15.13 5.47 -3.85
N GLY A 92 -15.05 6.68 -4.38
CA GLY A 92 -13.79 7.32 -4.68
C GLY A 92 -13.82 8.83 -4.48
N ILE A 93 -12.94 9.52 -5.20
CA ILE A 93 -12.86 10.99 -5.18
C ILE A 93 -14.17 11.69 -5.58
N THR A 94 -15.05 11.01 -6.33
CA THR A 94 -16.36 11.53 -6.73
C THR A 94 -17.47 11.22 -5.72
N GLY A 95 -17.14 10.60 -4.58
CA GLY A 95 -18.09 10.16 -3.57
C GLY A 95 -18.46 8.67 -3.68
N PRO A 96 -19.53 8.24 -3.00
CA PRO A 96 -19.96 6.84 -2.96
C PRO A 96 -20.49 6.35 -4.31
N THR A 97 -20.17 5.10 -4.63
CA THR A 97 -20.62 4.41 -5.85
C THR A 97 -22.13 4.20 -5.84
N PHE A 98 -22.67 3.77 -4.69
CA PHE A 98 -24.11 3.57 -4.53
C PHE A 98 -24.76 4.85 -4.03
N LYS A 99 -25.73 5.35 -4.81
CA LYS A 99 -26.54 6.53 -4.47
C LYS A 99 -27.89 6.17 -3.85
N THR A 100 -28.20 4.88 -3.77
CA THR A 100 -29.43 4.34 -3.21
C THR A 100 -29.10 3.26 -2.19
N ASP A 101 -29.94 3.13 -1.17
CA ASP A 101 -29.88 2.03 -0.23
C ASP A 101 -30.46 0.74 -0.84
N LYS A 102 -30.56 -0.31 -0.01
CA LYS A 102 -31.07 -1.62 -0.40
C LYS A 102 -32.57 -1.62 -0.72
N ASP A 103 -33.30 -0.63 -0.20
CA ASP A 103 -34.74 -0.46 -0.35
C ASP A 103 -35.08 0.50 -1.50
N GLY A 104 -34.06 1.04 -2.18
CA GLY A 104 -34.20 1.96 -3.30
C GLY A 104 -34.33 3.43 -2.90
N ASN A 105 -34.19 3.76 -1.61
CA ASN A 105 -34.22 5.16 -1.16
C ASN A 105 -32.91 5.85 -1.51
N LYS A 106 -32.99 7.12 -1.91
CA LYS A 106 -31.82 7.93 -2.22
C LYS A 106 -31.00 8.21 -0.96
N ILE A 107 -29.71 7.90 -0.99
CA ILE A 107 -28.77 8.22 0.09
C ILE A 107 -28.42 9.71 -0.03
N THR A 108 -28.72 10.48 1.02
CA THR A 108 -28.28 11.86 1.16
C THR A 108 -26.86 11.88 1.75
N VAL A 109 -25.92 12.52 1.06
CA VAL A 109 -24.51 12.60 1.47
C VAL A 109 -24.13 14.08 1.52
N ASP A 110 -24.05 14.63 2.73
CA ASP A 110 -23.73 16.04 2.97
C ASP A 110 -22.21 16.27 2.99
N ASN A 111 -21.50 15.30 3.55
CA ASN A 111 -20.05 15.22 3.54
C ASN A 111 -19.57 13.77 3.44
N TYR A 112 -18.35 13.60 2.92
CA TYR A 112 -17.67 12.32 2.94
C TYR A 112 -16.15 12.52 3.03
N TYR A 113 -15.47 11.51 3.56
CA TYR A 113 -14.01 11.46 3.58
C TYR A 113 -13.50 10.43 2.60
N TYR A 114 -12.49 10.82 1.83
CA TYR A 114 -11.74 9.99 0.91
C TYR A 114 -10.26 10.30 1.05
N MET A 115 -9.42 9.29 1.33
CA MET A 115 -7.98 9.49 1.53
C MET A 115 -7.64 10.58 2.57
N ASN A 116 -8.33 10.56 3.71
CA ASN A 116 -8.26 11.52 4.81
C ASN A 116 -8.61 12.97 4.43
N LYS A 117 -9.13 13.20 3.22
CA LYS A 117 -9.64 14.50 2.77
C LYS A 117 -11.15 14.50 2.88
N CYS A 118 -11.70 15.58 3.44
CA CYS A 118 -13.14 15.80 3.52
C CYS A 118 -13.63 16.49 2.24
N TYR A 119 -14.76 16.04 1.72
CA TYR A 119 -15.46 16.61 0.57
C TYR A 119 -16.94 16.82 0.91
N GLY A 120 -17.54 17.87 0.35
CA GLY A 120 -18.95 18.21 0.57
C GLY A 120 -19.13 19.48 1.39
N THR A 121 -20.38 19.81 1.69
CA THR A 121 -20.75 21.08 2.33
C THR A 121 -20.54 21.08 3.84
N GLY A 122 -20.51 19.90 4.47
CA GLY A 122 -20.31 19.74 5.90
C GLY A 122 -18.85 19.58 6.36
N CYS A 123 -17.88 19.90 5.51
CA CYS A 123 -16.47 19.78 5.85
C CYS A 123 -15.96 21.01 6.61
N PRO A 124 -15.20 20.84 7.71
CA PRO A 124 -14.55 21.96 8.37
C PRO A 124 -13.52 22.58 7.43
N ASN A 125 -13.61 23.91 7.25
CA ASN A 125 -12.61 24.72 6.55
C ASN A 125 -11.32 24.87 7.37
#